data_AF-A0A7C7A5J7-F1
#
_entry.id   AF-A0A7C7A5J7-F1
#
_cell.length_a   1.000
_cell.length_b   1.000
_cell.length_c   1.000
_cell.angle_alpha   90.00
_cell.angle_beta   90.00
_cell.angle_gamma   90.00
#
_symmetry.space_group_name_H-M   'P 1'
#
loop_
_entity.id
_entity.type
_entity.pdbx_description
1 polymer ?
#
loop_
_entity_poly.entity_id
_entity_poly.type
_entity_poly.pdbx_seq_one_letter_code
_entity_poly.pdbx_strand_id
1 'polypeptide(L)' 'MTYIEAFSRYLHEERKLSHNTLESYVRDIKMFCTYLQNRKLSIENVTNTVIISYIIFLQKEGRTTSTIS' A
#
# COMPACT_ATOMS: atom_id res chain seq x y z
N MET A 1 8.27 7.33 15.16
CA MET A 1 8.46 6.53 13.94
C MET A 1 7.10 6.10 13.44
N THR A 2 6.73 6.48 12.22
CA THR A 2 5.51 5.97 11.58
C THR A 2 5.73 4.52 11.12
N TYR A 3 4.68 3.70 11.08
CA TYR A 3 4.79 2.29 10.61
C TYR A 3 5.37 2.18 9.19
N ILE A 4 5.14 3.19 8.34
CA ILE A 4 5.65 3.27 6.97
C ILE A 4 7.19 3.43 6.96
N GLU A 5 7.76 4.25 7.84
CA GLU A 5 9.22 4.42 7.93
C GLU A 5 9.90 3.15 8.42
N ALA A 6 9.32 2.48 9.42
CA ALA A 6 9.85 1.21 9.92
C ALA A 6 9.82 0.11 8.85
N PHE A 7 8.71 0.03 8.10
CA PHE A 7 8.58 -0.91 6.99
C PHE A 7 9.52 -0.59 5.83
N SER A 8 9.68 0.70 5.50
CA SER A 8 10.62 1.15 4.47
C SER A 8 12.06 0.78 4.82
N ARG A 9 12.47 1.01 6.08
CA ARG A 9 13.79 0.60 6.57
C ARG A 9 14.00 -0.91 6.48
N TYR A 10 13.01 -1.71 6.89
CA TYR A 10 13.07 -3.18 6.76
C TYR A 10 13.26 -3.61 5.30
N LEU A 11 12.48 -3.04 4.36
CA LEU A 11 12.58 -3.36 2.95
C LEU A 11 13.95 -2.96 2.34
N HIS A 12 14.54 -1.88 2.82
CA HIS A 12 15.85 -1.42 2.36
C HIS A 12 17.01 -2.26 2.95
N GLU A 13 17.04 -2.43 4.27
CA GLU A 13 18.16 -3.01 4.99
C GLU A 13 18.16 -4.56 4.93
N GLU A 14 17.00 -5.18 5.15
CA GLU A 14 16.88 -6.64 5.24
C GLU A 14 16.60 -7.27 3.87
N ARG A 15 15.76 -6.64 3.06
CA ARG A 15 15.35 -7.18 1.74
C ARG A 15 16.19 -6.66 0.58
N LYS A 16 17.10 -5.70 0.83
CA LYS A 16 18.01 -5.10 -0.17
C LYS A 16 17.30 -4.68 -1.46
N LEU A 17 16.07 -4.19 -1.34
CA LEU A 17 15.30 -3.73 -2.51
C LEU A 17 15.94 -2.49 -3.10
N SER A 18 15.85 -2.37 -4.43
CA SER A 18 16.28 -1.15 -5.11
C SER A 18 15.45 0.05 -4.62
N HIS A 19 16.04 1.24 -4.64
CA HIS A 19 15.36 2.46 -4.24
C HIS A 19 14.04 2.68 -5.00
N ASN A 20 14.03 2.34 -6.30
CA ASN A 20 12.85 2.46 -7.16
C ASN A 20 11.73 1.50 -6.73
N THR A 21 12.10 0.26 -6.38
CA THR A 21 11.16 -0.73 -5.87
C THR A 21 10.58 -0.24 -4.54
N LEU A 22 11.44 0.19 -3.60
CA LEU A 22 11.04 0.70 -2.29
C LEU A 22 10.04 1.86 -2.38
N GLU A 23 10.34 2.83 -3.23
CA GLU A 23 9.48 3.99 -3.51
C GLU A 23 8.10 3.55 -4.03
N SER A 24 8.03 2.52 -4.88
CA SER A 24 6.76 1.95 -5.35
C SER A 24 5.95 1.36 -4.20
N TYR A 25 6.56 0.51 -3.36
CA TYR A 25 5.88 -0.08 -2.20
C TYR A 25 5.39 0.98 -1.21
N VAL A 26 6.19 2.01 -0.92
CA VAL A 26 5.80 3.11 -0.04
C VAL A 26 4.63 3.90 -0.63
N ARG A 27 4.64 4.14 -1.94
CA ARG A 27 3.56 4.84 -2.64
C ARG A 27 2.24 4.05 -2.58
N ASP A 28 2.30 2.75 -2.78
CA ASP A 28 1.13 1.87 -2.74
C ASP A 28 0.51 1.80 -1.34
N ILE A 29 1.35 1.71 -0.30
CA ILE A 29 0.89 1.73 1.10
C ILE A 29 0.23 3.07 1.44
N LYS A 30 0.83 4.20 1.03
CA LYS A 30 0.23 5.53 1.23
C LYS A 30 -1.13 5.64 0.54
N MET A 31 -1.25 5.13 -0.69
CA MET A 31 -2.51 5.12 -1.44
C MET A 31 -3.59 4.31 -0.71
N PHE A 32 -3.23 3.15 -0.16
CA PHE A 32 -4.14 2.35 0.64
C PHE A 32 -4.54 3.06 1.94
N CYS A 33 -3.60 3.70 2.65
CA CYS A 33 -3.93 4.51 3.83
C CYS A 33 -4.93 5.62 3.51
N THR A 34 -4.74 6.34 2.40
CA THR A 34 -5.70 7.36 1.93
C THR A 34 -7.08 6.77 1.64
N TYR A 35 -7.13 5.59 0.99
CA TYR A 35 -8.38 4.88 0.75
C TYR A 35 -9.13 4.54 2.05
N LEU A 36 -8.41 4.08 3.08
CA LEU A 36 -9.00 3.79 4.39
C LEU A 36 -9.50 5.07 5.08
N GLN A 37 -8.72 6.15 5.05
CA GLN A 37 -9.10 7.44 5.64
C GLN A 37 -10.38 7.99 5.01
N ASN A 38 -10.50 7.94 3.68
CA ASN A 38 -11.69 8.37 2.96
C ASN A 38 -12.95 7.56 3.36
N ARG A 39 -12.77 6.33 3.83
CA ARG A 39 -13.85 5.45 4.31
C ARG A 39 -13.99 5.44 5.83
N LYS A 40 -13.23 6.28 6.55
CA LYS A 40 -13.17 6.34 8.03
C LYS A 40 -12.88 4.97 8.67
N LEU A 41 -12.07 4.15 7.99
CA LEU A 41 -11.62 2.86 8.51
C LEU A 41 -10.27 3.03 9.19
N SER A 42 -10.12 2.47 10.39
CA SER A 42 -8.81 2.33 11.03
C SER A 42 -8.07 1.12 10.47
N ILE A 43 -6.74 1.20 10.43
CA ILE A 43 -5.86 0.11 9.98
C ILE A 43 -6.05 -1.16 10.83
N GLU A 44 -6.37 -1.01 12.12
CA GLU A 44 -6.63 -2.12 13.05
C GLU A 44 -7.88 -2.94 12.70
N ASN A 45 -8.81 -2.35 11.95
CA ASN A 45 -10.08 -2.97 11.56
C ASN A 45 -10.08 -3.46 10.10
N VAL A 46 -8.92 -3.46 9.44
CA VAL A 46 -8.80 -3.93 8.07
C VAL A 46 -8.92 -5.45 8.04
N THR A 47 -9.87 -5.94 7.25
CA THR A 47 -10.07 -7.36 6.98
C THR A 47 -9.71 -7.69 5.52
N ASN A 48 -9.58 -8.97 5.19
CA ASN A 48 -9.40 -9.41 3.80
C ASN A 48 -10.48 -8.86 2.87
N THR A 49 -11.71 -8.70 3.33
CA THR A 49 -12.80 -8.10 2.56
C THR A 49 -12.52 -6.63 2.20
N VAL A 50 -11.94 -5.86 3.13
CA VAL A 50 -11.54 -4.47 2.87
C VAL A 50 -10.42 -4.41 1.83
N ILE A 51 -9.46 -5.34 1.88
CA ILE A 51 -8.38 -5.45 0.90
C ILE A 51 -8.93 -5.80 -0.49
N ILE A 52 -9.82 -6.79 -0.59
CA ILE A 52 -10.48 -7.16 -1.85
C ILE A 52 -11.28 -5.97 -2.40
N SER A 53 -12.00 -5.26 -1.54
CA SER A 53 -12.74 -4.06 -1.93
C SER A 53 -11.83 -2.96 -2.47
N TYR A 54 -10.64 -2.77 -1.89
CA TYR A 54 -9.63 -1.85 -2.39
C TYR A 54 -9.09 -2.25 -3.76
N ILE A 55 -8.80 -3.53 -3.99
CA ILE A 55 -8.36 -4.04 -5.30
C ILE A 55 -9.43 -3.79 -6.37
N ILE A 56 -10.71 -4.07 -6.06
CA ILE A 56 -11.83 -3.78 -6.95
C ILE A 56 -11.96 -2.28 -7.22
N PHE A 57 -11.75 -1.44 -6.21
CA PHE A 57 -11.75 0.02 -6.37
C PHE A 57 -10.66 0.47 -7.36
N LEU A 58 -9.43 -0.02 -7.22
CA LEU A 58 -8.34 0.29 -8.14
C LEU A 58 -8.64 -0.15 -9.59
N GLN A 59 -9.21 -1.34 -9.77
CA GLN A 59 -9.64 -1.83 -11.08
C GLN A 59 -10.69 -0.92 -11.73
N LYS A 60 -11.63 -0.39 -10.94
CA LYS A 60 -12.69 0.51 -11.42
C LYS A 60 -12.19 1.90 -11.79
N GLU A 61 -11.14 2.40 -11.14
CA GLU A 61 -10.53 3.69 -11.49
C GLU A 61 -9.69 3.64 -12.79
N GLY A 62 -9.69 2.51 -13.52
CA GLY A 62 -8.92 2.37 -14.77
C GLY A 62 -7.41 2.27 -14.53
N ARG A 63 -6.97 2.04 -13.28
CA ARG A 63 -5.59 1.71 -12.98
C ARG A 63 -5.37 0.25 -13.35
N THR A 64 -5.07 0.00 -14.62
CA THR A 64 -4.64 -1.31 -15.10
C THR A 64 -3.43 -1.77 -14.28
N THR A 65 -3.44 -3.04 -13.95
CA THR A 65 -2.47 -3.86 -13.20
C THR A 65 -1.06 -3.90 -13.79
N SER A 66 -0.61 -2.85 -14.49
CA SER A 66 0.71 -2.76 -15.12
C SER A 66 1.79 -2.18 -14.22
N THR A 67 1.46 -1.82 -12.97
CA THR A 67 2.45 -1.44 -11.94
C THR A 67 2.62 -2.51 -10.86
N ILE A 68 2.00 -3.68 -11.06
CA ILE A 68 2.24 -4.88 -10.27
C ILE A 68 3.21 -5.73 -11.11
N SER A 69 4.51 -5.48 -10.99
CA SER A 69 5.58 -6.29 -11.58
C SER A 69 6.72 -6.42 -10.60
#